data_AF-A0A2X1QII9-F1
#
_entry.id   AF-A0A2X1QII9-F1
#
_cell.length_a   1.000
_cell.length_b   1.000
_cell.length_c   1.000
_cell.angle_alpha   90.00
_cell.angle_beta   90.00
_cell.angle_gamma   90.00
#
_symmetry.space_group_name_H-M   'P 1'
#
loop_
_entity.id
_entity.type
_entity.pdbx_description
1 polymer ?
#
loop_
_entity_poly.entity_id
_entity_poly.type
_entity_poly.pdbx_seq_one_letter_code
_entity_poly.pdbx_strand_id
1 'polypeptide(L)'
;MNITPTSIEYQLADARLLAVDGHQHLPVNAPTPQALLEAIVECWRHIHRRYPQHSINLALGVHGQVDPITGVSQTMPQARWKTPIEIKYLLEERLGVQVRVDNDCVMLALAEKWQHQGTQQDFA
;
A
#
# COMPACT_ATOMS: atom_id res chain seq x y z
N MET A 1 0.86 3.43 0.23
CA MET A 1 2.15 2.72 0.20
C MET A 1 2.18 1.87 -1.05
N ASN A 2 3.19 2.01 -1.91
CA ASN A 2 3.39 1.17 -3.09
C ASN A 2 4.44 0.10 -2.79
N ILE A 3 4.17 -1.15 -3.14
CA ILE A 3 5.05 -2.27 -2.80
C ILE A 3 5.51 -3.04 -4.03
N THR A 4 6.80 -3.34 -4.04
CA THR A 4 7.44 -4.29 -4.95
C THR A 4 8.28 -5.28 -4.13
N PRO A 5 8.71 -6.41 -4.72
CA PRO A 5 9.64 -7.34 -4.07
C PRO A 5 10.98 -6.72 -3.68
N THR A 6 11.34 -5.60 -4.31
CA THR A 6 12.65 -4.95 -4.20
C THR A 6 12.61 -3.59 -3.49
N SER A 7 11.42 -3.01 -3.34
CA SER A 7 11.25 -1.71 -2.71
C SER A 7 9.86 -1.56 -2.09
N ILE A 8 9.81 -0.81 -0.99
CA ILE A 8 8.57 -0.33 -0.37
C ILE A 8 8.64 1.19 -0.38
N GLU A 9 7.63 1.80 -0.97
CA GLU A 9 7.47 3.24 -0.98
C GLU A 9 6.23 3.62 -0.18
N TYR A 10 6.33 4.60 0.71
CA TYR A 10 5.18 5.00 1.52
C TYR A 10 5.18 6.48 1.82
N GLN A 11 3.97 6.99 2.06
CA GLN A 11 3.72 8.35 2.49
C GLN A 11 2.65 8.30 3.58
N LEU A 12 2.89 9.05 4.66
CA LEU A 12 1.90 9.26 5.70
C LEU A 12 1.00 10.43 5.28
N ALA A 13 -0.30 10.21 5.32
CA ALA A 13 -1.28 11.24 5.05
C ALA A 13 -2.26 11.37 6.22
N ASP A 14 -2.78 12.58 6.43
CA ASP A 14 -3.82 12.84 7.43
C ASP A 14 -5.21 12.42 6.90
N ALA A 15 -6.26 12.65 7.71
CA ALA A 15 -7.63 12.36 7.31
C ALA A 15 -8.14 13.19 6.12
N ARG A 16 -7.43 14.26 5.74
CA ARG A 16 -7.71 15.10 4.57
C ARG A 16 -6.86 14.70 3.36
N LEU A 17 -6.13 13.58 3.45
CA LEU A 17 -5.20 13.09 2.44
C LEU A 17 -4.03 14.05 2.17
N LEU A 18 -3.72 14.93 3.12
CA LEU A 18 -2.55 15.79 3.05
C LEU A 18 -1.34 15.05 3.60
N ALA A 19 -0.22 15.13 2.89
CA ALA A 19 1.03 14.53 3.32
C ALA A 19 1.48 15.12 4.66
N VAL A 20 1.63 14.26 5.67
CA VAL A 20 2.11 14.63 7.01
C VAL A 20 3.65 14.57 7.05
N ASP A 21 4.24 13.74 6.21
CA ASP A 21 5.69 13.55 6.10
C ASP A 21 6.10 13.40 4.62
N GLY A 22 7.40 13.48 4.38
CA GLY A 22 8.00 13.24 3.07
C GLY A 22 7.76 11.81 2.58
N HIS A 23 7.78 11.64 1.26
CA HIS A 23 7.78 10.31 0.63
C HIS A 23 9.00 9.53 1.07
N GLN A 24 8.79 8.33 1.58
CA GLN A 24 9.84 7.44 2.05
C GLN A 24 10.01 6.29 1.06
N HIS A 25 11.26 5.97 0.76
CA HIS A 25 11.62 4.84 -0.10
C HIS A 25 12.56 3.91 0.68
N LEU A 26 12.13 2.68 0.87
CA LEU A 26 12.87 1.64 1.57
C LEU A 26 13.22 0.52 0.59
N PRO A 27 14.51 0.29 0.29
CA PRO A 27 14.90 -0.90 -0.46
C PRO A 27 14.63 -2.14 0.40
N VAL A 28 13.95 -3.13 -0.18
CA VAL A 28 13.71 -4.42 0.46
C VAL A 28 14.21 -5.53 -0.44
N ASN A 29 14.49 -6.69 0.13
CA ASN A 29 14.71 -7.90 -0.65
C ASN A 29 13.80 -8.94 -0.04
N ALA A 30 12.61 -9.07 -0.60
CA ALA A 30 11.75 -10.18 -0.28
C ALA A 30 12.14 -11.33 -1.23
N PRO A 31 12.69 -12.45 -0.74
CA PRO A 31 12.84 -13.69 -1.52
C PRO A 31 11.61 -14.60 -1.42
N THR A 32 10.70 -14.32 -0.49
CA THR A 32 9.46 -15.05 -0.26
C THR A 32 8.29 -14.10 0.01
N PRO A 33 7.03 -14.55 -0.19
CA PRO A 33 5.82 -13.82 0.21
C PRO A 33 5.88 -13.32 1.66
N GLN A 34 6.36 -14.18 2.55
CA GLN A 34 6.40 -13.92 3.98
C GLN A 34 7.36 -12.78 4.33
N ALA A 35 8.52 -12.74 3.66
CA ALA A 35 9.50 -11.69 3.85
C ALA A 35 8.96 -10.31 3.41
N LEU A 36 8.13 -10.26 2.36
CA LEU A 36 7.46 -9.03 1.96
C LEU A 36 6.45 -8.57 3.02
N LEU A 37 5.62 -9.49 3.52
CA LEU A 37 4.64 -9.19 4.57
C LEU A 37 5.33 -8.70 5.85
N GLU A 38 6.42 -9.33 6.26
CA GLU A 38 7.20 -8.92 7.42
C GLU A 38 7.81 -7.52 7.23
N ALA A 39 8.34 -7.22 6.05
CA ALA A 39 8.86 -5.89 5.74
C ALA A 39 7.77 -4.81 5.85
N ILE A 40 6.56 -5.08 5.33
CA ILE A 40 5.41 -4.17 5.44
C ILE A 40 5.00 -3.97 6.89
N VAL A 41 4.91 -5.06 7.67
CA VAL A 41 4.55 -5.02 9.10
C VAL A 41 5.57 -4.20 9.89
N GLU A 42 6.86 -4.39 9.64
CA GLU A 42 7.90 -3.63 10.34
C GLU A 42 7.87 -2.14 9.98
N CYS A 43 7.62 -1.82 8.70
CA CYS A 43 7.39 -0.42 8.28
C CYS A 43 6.22 0.20 9.03
N TRP A 44 5.06 -0.48 9.09
CA TRP A 44 3.90 0.04 9.80
C TRP A 44 4.16 0.20 11.30
N ARG A 45 4.82 -0.79 11.94
CA ARG A 45 5.17 -0.71 13.36
C ARG A 45 6.11 0.45 13.66
N HIS A 46 7.06 0.73 12.77
CA HIS A 46 7.95 1.87 12.91
C HIS A 46 7.17 3.19 12.95
N ILE A 47 6.21 3.36 12.03
CA ILE A 47 5.34 4.54 11.98
C ILE A 47 4.42 4.60 13.21
N HIS A 48 3.80 3.48 13.59
CA HIS A 48 2.91 3.40 14.74
C HIS A 48 3.64 3.74 16.06
N ARG A 49 4.91 3.34 16.22
CA ARG A 49 5.74 3.75 17.37
C ARG A 49 5.98 5.26 17.41
N ARG A 50 6.03 5.93 16.26
CA ARG A 50 6.19 7.39 16.15
C ARG A 50 4.88 8.13 16.44
N TYR A 51 3.73 7.51 16.19
CA TYR A 51 2.40 8.07 16.43
C TYR A 51 1.48 7.11 17.23
N PRO A 52 1.83 6.78 18.49
CA PRO A 52 1.14 5.74 19.25
C PRO A 52 -0.30 6.10 19.65
N GLN A 53 -0.68 7.38 19.54
CA GLN A 53 -2.03 7.86 19.87
C GLN A 53 -2.95 7.96 18.66
N HIS A 54 -2.51 7.53 17.47
CA HIS A 54 -3.29 7.64 16.24
C HIS A 54 -3.53 6.27 15.62
N SER A 55 -4.79 6.02 15.24
CA SER A 55 -5.15 4.82 14.48
C SER A 55 -4.73 5.00 13.03
N ILE A 56 -3.64 4.34 12.63
CA ILE A 56 -3.10 4.42 11.26
C ILE A 56 -3.60 3.23 10.45
N ASN A 57 -4.49 3.51 9.51
CA ASN A 57 -4.93 2.53 8.52
C ASN A 57 -3.89 2.37 7.41
N LEU A 58 -3.87 1.21 6.76
CA LEU A 58 -2.89 0.89 5.73
C LEU A 58 -3.56 0.81 4.35
N ALA A 59 -3.04 1.56 3.38
CA ALA A 59 -3.44 1.46 1.98
C ALA A 59 -2.23 1.05 1.13
N LEU A 60 -2.37 -0.06 0.41
CA LEU A 60 -1.33 -0.73 -0.36
C LEU A 60 -1.68 -0.73 -1.84
N GLY A 61 -0.80 -0.13 -2.65
CA GLY A 61 -0.73 -0.35 -4.08
C GLY A 61 0.25 -1.49 -4.34
N VAL A 62 -0.19 -2.53 -5.04
CA VAL A 62 0.64 -3.69 -5.35
C VAL A 62 0.90 -3.76 -6.84
N HIS A 63 2.17 -3.86 -7.21
CA HIS A 63 2.55 -4.05 -8.60
C HIS A 63 2.23 -5.48 -9.07
N GLY A 64 1.24 -5.59 -9.96
CA GLY A 64 0.78 -6.86 -10.50
C GLY A 64 -0.74 -7.03 -10.43
N GLN A 65 -1.23 -8.24 -10.70
CA GLN A 65 -2.66 -8.51 -10.73
C GLN A 65 -3.18 -8.70 -9.29
N VAL A 66 -4.04 -7.78 -8.85
CA VAL A 66 -4.72 -7.82 -7.56
C VAL A 66 -6.21 -8.04 -7.81
N ASP A 67 -6.82 -8.92 -7.03
CA ASP A 67 -8.27 -8.98 -6.93
C ASP A 67 -8.75 -7.88 -5.97
N PRO A 68 -9.49 -6.85 -6.45
CA PRO A 68 -9.93 -5.73 -5.62
C PRO A 68 -11.01 -6.12 -4.60
N ILE A 69 -11.68 -7.25 -4.77
CA ILE A 69 -12.73 -7.72 -3.84
C ILE A 69 -12.07 -8.40 -2.64
N THR A 70 -11.12 -9.30 -2.91
CA THR A 70 -10.47 -10.13 -1.88
C THR A 70 -9.17 -9.52 -1.35
N GLY A 71 -8.54 -8.61 -2.10
CA GLY A 71 -7.23 -8.02 -1.77
C GLY A 71 -6.07 -9.00 -1.95
N VAL A 72 -6.27 -10.05 -2.74
CA VAL A 72 -5.26 -11.08 -3.06
C VAL A 72 -4.39 -10.62 -4.21
N SER A 73 -3.07 -10.65 -4.01
CA SER A 73 -2.10 -10.53 -5.11
C SER A 73 -1.99 -11.89 -5.80
N GLN A 74 -2.55 -11.99 -7.01
CA GLN A 74 -2.55 -13.23 -7.80
C GLN A 74 -1.20 -13.45 -8.48
N THR A 75 -0.65 -12.38 -9.05
CA THR A 75 0.66 -12.41 -9.70
C THR A 75 1.41 -11.11 -9.45
N MET A 76 2.70 -11.24 -9.16
CA MET A 76 3.63 -10.15 -8.98
C MET A 76 4.82 -10.41 -9.92
N PRO A 77 4.85 -9.84 -11.13
CA PRO A 77 5.82 -10.20 -12.17
C PRO A 77 7.29 -10.05 -11.74
N GLN A 78 7.56 -9.09 -10.86
CA GLN A 78 8.88 -8.79 -10.33
C GLN A 78 9.32 -9.76 -9.22
N ALA A 79 8.40 -10.58 -8.70
CA ALA A 79 8.67 -11.48 -7.59
C ALA A 79 9.30 -12.78 -8.08
N ARG A 80 10.19 -13.35 -7.26
CA ARG A 80 10.77 -14.68 -7.53
C ARG A 80 9.78 -15.83 -7.30
N TRP A 81 8.67 -15.56 -6.60
CA TRP A 81 7.60 -16.50 -6.32
C TRP A 81 6.38 -16.23 -7.20
N LYS A 82 5.63 -17.29 -7.50
CA LYS A 82 4.39 -17.24 -8.28
C LYS A 82 3.14 -17.52 -7.45
N THR A 83 3.31 -17.65 -6.14
CA THR A 83 2.24 -18.08 -5.25
C THR A 83 1.27 -16.95 -4.93
N PRO A 84 -0.03 -17.29 -4.87
CA PRO A 84 -1.08 -16.63 -4.13
C PRO A 84 -0.64 -15.82 -2.92
N ILE A 85 -0.92 -14.52 -2.78
CA ILE A 85 -0.76 -13.88 -1.46
C ILE A 85 -2.00 -13.11 -1.08
N GLU A 86 -2.65 -13.53 0.01
CA GLU A 86 -3.79 -12.84 0.61
C GLU A 86 -3.31 -11.67 1.48
N ILE A 87 -2.67 -10.68 0.84
CA ILE A 87 -1.99 -9.56 1.51
C ILE A 87 -2.93 -8.84 2.49
N LYS A 88 -4.16 -8.56 2.05
CA LYS A 88 -5.18 -7.92 2.89
C LYS A 88 -5.42 -8.73 4.16
N TYR A 89 -5.88 -9.98 4.03
CA TYR A 89 -6.23 -10.83 5.16
C TYR A 89 -5.05 -11.02 6.13
N LEU A 90 -3.88 -11.36 5.60
CA LEU A 90 -2.69 -11.64 6.42
C LEU A 90 -2.18 -10.40 7.17
N LEU A 91 -2.32 -9.20 6.60
CA LEU A 91 -1.93 -7.96 7.28
C LEU A 91 -3.00 -7.49 8.27
N GLU A 92 -4.28 -7.59 7.93
CA GLU A 92 -5.38 -7.26 8.87
C GLU A 92 -5.30 -8.15 10.12
N GLU A 93 -5.07 -9.45 9.94
CA GLU A 93 -4.91 -10.41 11.04
C GLU A 93 -3.69 -10.08 11.93
N ARG A 94 -2.55 -9.71 11.31
CA ARG A 94 -1.30 -9.41 12.05
C ARG A 94 -1.28 -8.05 12.72
N LEU A 95 -1.90 -7.05 12.11
CA LEU A 95 -1.82 -5.66 12.54
C LEU A 95 -3.07 -5.21 13.33
N GLY A 96 -4.21 -5.89 13.13
CA GLY A 96 -5.48 -5.51 13.75
C GLY A 96 -6.04 -4.17 13.23
N VAL A 97 -5.59 -3.71 12.06
CA VAL A 97 -6.04 -2.47 11.42
C VAL A 97 -6.70 -2.76 10.08
N GLN A 98 -7.49 -1.80 9.58
CA GLN A 98 -8.06 -1.91 8.25
C GLN A 98 -6.95 -1.77 7.19
N VAL A 99 -6.87 -2.75 6.29
CA VAL A 99 -5.93 -2.77 5.17
C VAL A 99 -6.71 -2.74 3.87
N ARG A 100 -6.40 -1.76 3.02
CA ARG A 100 -6.90 -1.70 1.64
C ARG A 100 -5.78 -2.06 0.69
N VAL A 101 -6.07 -2.93 -0.27
CA VAL A 101 -5.11 -3.41 -1.25
C VAL A 101 -5.72 -3.22 -2.63
N ASP A 102 -5.06 -2.45 -3.47
CA ASP A 102 -5.44 -2.19 -4.86
C ASP A 102 -4.24 -2.36 -5.79
N ASN A 103 -4.51 -2.46 -7.08
CA ASN A 103 -3.46 -2.41 -8.09
C ASN A 103 -2.84 -1.00 -8.14
N ASP A 104 -1.52 -0.94 -8.33
CA ASP A 104 -0.75 0.30 -8.41
C ASP A 104 -1.28 1.31 -9.44
N CYS A 105 -1.68 0.86 -10.64
CA CYS A 105 -2.28 1.73 -11.66
C CYS A 105 -3.65 2.26 -11.25
N VAL A 106 -4.46 1.46 -10.54
CA VAL A 106 -5.78 1.88 -10.05
C VAL A 106 -5.61 2.92 -8.93
N MET A 107 -4.65 2.72 -8.03
CA MET A 107 -4.36 3.65 -6.95
C MET A 107 -3.87 5.01 -7.49
N LEU A 108 -3.02 5.00 -8.52
CA LEU A 108 -2.58 6.22 -9.22
C LEU A 108 -3.75 6.94 -9.89
N ALA A 109 -4.58 6.23 -10.66
CA ALA A 109 -5.74 6.82 -11.31
C ALA A 109 -6.77 7.40 -10.31
N LEU A 110 -6.92 6.77 -9.14
CA LEU A 110 -7.75 7.28 -8.05
C LEU A 110 -7.16 8.55 -7.44
N ALA A 111 -5.85 8.59 -7.21
CA ALA A 111 -5.15 9.76 -6.71
C ALA A 111 -5.25 10.94 -7.69
N GLU A 112 -5.04 10.69 -8.99
CA GLU A 112 -5.21 11.69 -10.05
C GLU A 112 -6.65 12.21 -10.08
N LYS A 113 -7.65 11.33 -10.01
CA LYS A 113 -9.06 11.73 -10.00
C LYS A 113 -9.41 12.62 -8.80
N TRP A 114 -8.88 12.33 -7.61
CA TRP A 114 -9.09 13.18 -6.43
C TRP A 114 -8.37 14.52 -6.51
N GLN A 115 -7.16 14.56 -7.08
CA GLN A 115 -6.46 15.82 -7.34
C GLN A 115 -7.18 16.67 -8.40
N HIS A 116 -7.80 16.02 -9.40
CA HIS A 116 -8.50 16.68 -10.51
C HIS A 116 -9.97 16.99 -10.23
N GLN A 117 -10.55 16.50 -9.12
CA GLN A 117 -11.91 16.89 -8.69
C GLN A 117 -12.02 18.38 -8.28
N GLY A 118 -10.88 19.08 -8.14
CA GLY A 118 -10.83 20.55 -8.04
C GLY A 118 -10.79 21.28 -9.39
N THR A 119 -10.70 20.56 -10.52
CA THR A 119 -10.52 21.14 -11.86
C THR A 119 -11.59 20.64 -12.82
N GLN A 120 -12.85 20.58 -12.37
CA GLN A 120 -13.98 20.50 -13.31
C GLN A 120 -14.32 21.91 -13.81
N GLN A 121 -13.42 22.48 -14.59
CA GLN A 121 -13.81 23.40 -15.66
C GLN A 121 -13.42 22.77 -16.99
N ASP A 122 -14.31 22.98 -17.95
CA ASP A 122 -14.17 22.76 -19.39
C ASP A 122 -14.64 21.41 -19.92
N PHE A 123 -15.92 21.36 -20.31
CA PHE A 123 -16.27 21.54 -21.72
C PHE A 123 -17.57 22.37 -21.79
N ALA A 124 -17.42 23.65 -22.14
CA ALA A 124 -18.51 24.50 -22.63
C ALA A 124 -18.57 24.42 -24.16
#